data_AF-A0AAE0VMA8-F1
#
_entry.id   AF-A0AAE0VMA8-F1
#
_cell.length_a   1.000
_cell.length_b   1.000
_cell.length_c   1.000
_cell.angle_alpha   90.00
_cell.angle_beta   90.00
_cell.angle_gamma   90.00
#
_symmetry.space_group_name_H-M   'P 1'
#
loop_
_entity.id
_entity.type
_entity.pdbx_description
1 polymer ?
#
loop_
_entity_poly.entity_id
_entity_poly.type
_entity_poly.pdbx_seq_one_letter_code
_entity_poly.pdbx_strand_id
1 'polypeptide(L)'
;MRTALKETAQKGDALPDRKSSETDYGIVSIVLMVIVMGIILLVIIIVVIVKKDHIYAWIQSKRSKSVPKPVQVTSPCDGPNSTSYQLVWNKPDDQYLLQKYILRYCEIKSIIMEHGQPWPLGLFLSVVDIPASAVSYTLSPLTPGRCYQVEIQAINKYGQSCSKSFYFKTKESVPQPVQVKSHRDSPDSTSYQLIWDKPDDGGSELLQYIIRYCEVEIIPDRAEYELSRSLNPFHSVDTILPSALSCTLSPLAPGRYYLVEIQAINTQGRSLKNFIFKTKEGTPQPVQVISHRDSPQSESYKLMWDKPDDGGSQLLKYILRYCEVEIIPNVAEYELSSPISQLICLEIPPSDVSYTLKPLTPGSYYQVEVQAVNTMGMSSKSFIFKTKELQNVFQLPVQLAPCPTPAVVTTDETYSKFPRLSRNIESLKPRNSDTVVIDIQSVSEDEQKADSKLKKRSTGSVENIDSESDDEFYDDEIDELLKDHVDQNF
;
A
#
# COMPACT_ATOMS: atom_id res chain seq x y z
N MET A 1 -5.99 94.04 33.75
CA MET A 1 -5.50 95.34 34.26
C MET A 1 -6.09 96.57 33.59
N ARG A 2 -6.38 96.60 32.27
CA ARG A 2 -7.10 97.73 31.62
C ARG A 2 -8.59 97.85 31.97
N THR A 3 -9.18 96.86 32.63
CA THR A 3 -10.60 96.83 33.00
C THR A 3 -10.88 97.23 34.45
N ALA A 4 -9.85 97.46 35.27
CA ALA A 4 -10.00 97.82 36.69
C ALA A 4 -9.74 99.31 37.00
N LEU A 5 -9.54 100.14 35.97
CA LEU A 5 -9.16 101.55 36.09
C LEU A 5 -10.26 102.54 35.64
N LYS A 6 -11.50 102.06 35.42
CA LYS A 6 -12.62 102.90 34.98
C LYS A 6 -13.72 103.14 36.03
N GLU A 7 -13.60 102.60 37.25
CA GLU A 7 -14.67 102.69 38.27
C GLU A 7 -14.39 103.64 39.44
N THR A 8 -13.26 104.34 39.49
CA THR A 8 -12.92 105.24 40.61
C THR A 8 -12.91 106.74 40.27
N ALA A 9 -13.63 107.15 39.22
CA ALA A 9 -13.69 108.56 38.79
C ALA A 9 -15.07 109.24 38.97
N GLN A 10 -15.89 108.79 39.93
CA GLN A 10 -17.11 109.51 40.31
C GLN A 10 -17.41 109.38 41.81
N LYS A 11 -16.62 110.09 42.62
CA LYS A 11 -17.06 110.63 43.92
C LYS A 11 -16.07 111.71 44.35
N GLY A 12 -16.36 112.93 43.92
CA GLY A 12 -15.78 114.12 44.53
C GLY A 12 -16.47 114.43 45.86
N ASP A 13 -15.72 115.17 46.67
CA ASP A 13 -16.11 115.90 47.89
C ASP A 13 -16.07 115.15 49.22
N ALA A 14 -14.90 115.22 49.87
CA ALA A 14 -14.68 116.13 51.01
C ALA A 14 -13.20 116.10 51.45
N LEU A 15 -12.59 117.29 51.62
CA LEU A 15 -11.22 117.50 52.13
C LEU A 15 -11.01 116.89 53.53
N PRO A 16 -9.78 116.47 53.89
CA PRO A 16 -8.97 117.39 54.70
C PRO A 16 -7.45 117.40 54.43
N ASP A 17 -6.93 118.60 54.61
CA ASP A 17 -5.63 119.00 55.17
C ASP A 17 -4.28 118.51 54.64
N ARG A 18 -3.34 119.46 54.65
CA ARG A 18 -2.13 119.56 53.86
C ARG A 18 -0.91 119.14 54.69
N LYS A 19 0.00 118.38 54.06
CA LYS A 19 1.44 118.11 54.37
C LYS A 19 1.78 116.66 54.76
N SER A 20 2.00 115.79 53.76
CA SER A 20 2.89 114.60 53.82
C SER A 20 2.75 113.80 52.51
N SER A 21 3.28 114.28 51.37
CA SER A 21 2.99 113.60 50.10
C SER A 21 4.10 113.63 49.05
N GLU A 22 5.37 113.81 49.44
CA GLU A 22 6.50 113.67 48.49
C GLU A 22 7.47 112.52 48.83
N THR A 23 7.56 112.09 50.10
CA THR A 23 8.41 110.96 50.52
C THR A 23 7.74 109.58 50.33
N ASP A 24 6.41 109.49 50.46
CA ASP A 24 5.69 108.21 50.36
C ASP A 24 5.61 107.69 48.91
N TYR A 25 5.53 108.57 47.91
CA TYR A 25 5.53 108.16 46.49
C TYR A 25 6.89 107.63 46.04
N GLY A 26 8.00 108.14 46.59
CA GLY A 26 9.35 107.65 46.30
C GLY A 26 9.57 106.22 46.83
N ILE A 27 9.13 105.94 48.06
CA ILE A 27 9.23 104.61 48.67
C ILE A 27 8.32 103.62 47.95
N VAL A 28 7.07 104.00 47.64
CA VAL A 28 6.14 103.14 46.88
C VAL A 28 6.67 102.86 45.47
N SER A 29 7.31 103.84 44.82
CA SER A 29 7.93 103.66 43.49
C SER A 29 9.12 102.69 43.54
N ILE A 30 9.99 102.79 44.56
CA ILE A 30 11.12 101.88 44.76
C ILE A 30 10.63 100.46 45.08
N VAL A 31 9.63 100.32 45.96
CA VAL A 31 9.04 99.01 46.29
C VAL A 31 8.39 98.38 45.06
N LEU A 32 7.67 99.17 44.25
CA LEU A 32 7.09 98.70 43.00
C LEU A 32 8.17 98.28 41.98
N MET A 33 9.26 99.05 41.86
CA MET A 33 10.41 98.70 41.02
C MET A 33 11.06 97.39 41.47
N VAL A 34 11.25 97.16 42.77
CA VAL A 34 11.82 95.92 43.31
C VAL A 34 10.88 94.73 43.05
N ILE A 35 9.57 94.91 43.22
CA ILE A 35 8.58 93.87 42.90
C ILE A 35 8.59 93.56 41.40
N VAL A 36 8.63 94.57 40.53
CA VAL A 36 8.69 94.41 39.08
C VAL A 36 9.99 93.69 38.67
N MET A 37 11.13 94.09 39.23
CA MET A 37 12.41 93.41 39.00
C MET A 37 12.39 91.97 39.51
N GLY A 38 11.78 91.71 40.66
CA GLY A 38 11.59 90.36 41.21
C GLY A 38 10.73 89.47 40.32
N ILE A 39 9.64 90.01 39.76
CA ILE A 39 8.78 89.31 38.80
C ILE A 39 9.55 89.04 37.49
N ILE A 40 10.31 90.01 36.99
CA ILE A 40 11.13 89.84 35.78
C ILE A 40 12.18 88.74 36.01
N LEU A 41 12.86 88.74 37.17
CA LEU A 41 13.83 87.71 37.53
C LEU A 41 13.16 86.33 37.62
N LEU A 42 11.99 86.23 38.25
CA LEU A 42 11.22 84.99 38.35
C LEU A 42 10.83 84.46 36.96
N VAL A 43 10.37 85.35 36.06
CA VAL A 43 10.02 84.98 34.67
C VAL A 43 11.25 84.50 33.91
N ILE A 44 12.40 85.16 34.07
CA ILE A 44 13.66 84.72 33.46
C ILE A 44 14.06 83.33 33.97
N ILE A 45 13.98 83.09 35.29
CA ILE A 45 14.28 81.78 35.89
C ILE A 45 13.33 80.70 35.34
N ILE A 46 12.02 80.97 35.25
CA ILE A 46 11.04 80.03 34.69
C ILE A 46 11.35 79.73 33.22
N VAL A 47 11.66 80.75 32.40
CA VAL A 47 12.02 80.56 30.99
C VAL A 47 13.29 79.73 30.84
N VAL A 48 14.28 79.93 31.70
CA VAL A 48 15.53 79.14 31.71
C VAL A 48 15.25 77.69 32.09
N ILE A 49 14.43 77.43 33.12
CA ILE A 49 14.06 76.07 33.55
C ILE A 49 13.28 75.36 32.44
N VAL A 50 12.25 76.00 31.88
CA VAL A 50 11.44 75.42 30.80
C VAL A 50 12.31 75.14 29.57
N LYS A 51 13.20 76.07 29.17
CA LYS A 51 14.14 75.83 28.06
C LYS A 51 15.11 74.69 28.39
N LYS A 52 15.60 74.61 29.63
CA LYS A 52 16.48 73.55 30.09
C LYS A 52 15.80 72.19 29.94
N ASP A 53 14.55 72.05 30.40
CA ASP A 53 13.80 70.80 30.29
C ASP A 53 13.49 70.42 28.83
N HIS A 54 13.14 71.39 27.99
CA HIS A 54 12.99 71.16 26.55
C HIS A 54 14.30 70.73 25.88
N ILE A 55 15.43 71.31 26.29
CA ILE A 55 16.77 70.93 25.79
C ILE A 55 17.13 69.53 26.27
N TYR A 56 16.89 69.17 27.53
CA TYR A 56 17.13 67.81 28.02
C TYR A 56 16.23 66.78 27.35
N ALA A 57 14.94 67.06 27.17
CA ALA A 57 14.02 66.20 26.44
C ALA A 57 14.43 66.03 24.97
N TRP A 58 14.90 67.11 24.33
CA TRP A 58 15.42 67.08 22.95
C TRP A 58 16.76 66.33 22.85
N ILE A 59 17.65 66.45 23.83
CA ILE A 59 18.91 65.70 23.89
C ILE A 59 18.63 64.21 24.10
N GLN A 60 17.68 63.84 24.96
CA GLN A 60 17.28 62.46 25.19
C GLN A 60 16.63 61.84 23.94
N SER A 61 15.76 62.58 23.23
CA SER A 61 15.16 62.09 21.98
C SER A 61 16.18 61.95 20.84
N LYS A 62 17.22 62.80 20.80
CA LYS A 62 18.33 62.70 19.83
C LYS A 62 19.36 61.61 20.20
N ARG A 63 19.44 61.18 21.46
CA ARG A 63 20.41 60.16 21.93
C ARG A 63 19.91 58.72 21.86
N SER A 64 18.60 58.49 21.73
CA SER A 64 18.05 57.14 21.59
C SER A 64 18.31 56.57 20.19
N LYS A 65 19.55 56.19 19.89
CA LYS A 65 19.84 55.23 18.82
C LYS A 65 19.33 53.87 19.29
N SER A 66 18.24 53.39 18.72
CA SER A 66 17.58 52.16 19.16
C SER A 66 17.35 51.21 17.99
N VAL A 67 17.49 49.92 18.26
CA VAL A 67 17.01 48.85 17.39
C VAL A 67 15.47 48.87 17.31
N PRO A 68 14.84 48.21 16.32
CA PRO A 68 13.39 48.18 16.21
C PRO A 68 12.77 47.52 17.46
N LYS A 69 11.52 47.85 17.77
CA LYS A 69 10.78 47.04 18.77
C LYS A 69 10.60 45.60 18.25
N PRO A 70 10.59 44.59 19.14
CA PRO A 70 10.33 43.20 18.75
C PRO A 70 9.01 43.03 18.00
N VAL A 71 9.06 42.31 16.87
CA VAL A 71 7.86 41.99 16.06
C VAL A 71 6.85 41.22 16.90
N GLN A 72 5.57 41.61 16.79
CA GLN A 72 4.45 40.92 17.43
C GLN A 72 3.62 40.23 16.35
N VAL A 73 3.60 38.90 16.38
CA VAL A 73 2.76 38.06 15.51
C VAL A 73 1.33 38.16 16.03
N THR A 74 0.40 38.58 15.17
CA THR A 74 -0.95 38.96 15.58
C THR A 74 -1.93 37.79 15.65
N SER A 75 -1.68 36.72 14.89
CA SER A 75 -2.40 35.46 15.01
C SER A 75 -1.78 34.42 14.08
N PRO A 76 -1.66 33.15 14.51
CA PRO A 76 -1.66 32.01 13.59
C PRO A 76 -2.82 32.11 12.60
N CYS A 77 -2.54 32.14 11.30
CA CYS A 77 -3.52 31.69 10.32
C CYS A 77 -2.98 30.37 9.76
N ASP A 78 -3.79 29.31 9.86
CA ASP A 78 -3.49 28.07 9.15
C ASP A 78 -3.19 28.41 7.69
N GLY A 79 -2.11 27.83 7.16
CA GLY A 79 -1.80 27.98 5.74
C GLY A 79 -2.92 27.42 4.86
N PRO A 80 -2.93 27.78 3.57
CA PRO A 80 -3.93 27.29 2.61
C PRO A 80 -3.93 25.76 2.46
N ASN A 81 -2.86 25.06 2.85
CA ASN A 81 -2.71 23.61 2.74
C ASN A 81 -1.85 23.04 3.87
N SER A 82 -1.68 21.71 3.89
CA SER A 82 -0.87 20.97 4.87
C SER A 82 0.64 21.24 4.78
N THR A 83 1.12 21.86 3.71
CA THR A 83 2.55 22.13 3.47
C THR A 83 2.90 23.61 3.59
N SER A 84 2.00 24.42 4.17
CA SER A 84 2.24 25.85 4.34
C SER A 84 1.66 26.40 5.64
N TYR A 85 2.17 27.56 6.03
CA TYR A 85 1.69 28.30 7.19
C TYR A 85 1.73 29.79 6.92
N GLN A 86 0.62 30.49 7.19
CA GLN A 86 0.52 31.93 6.94
C GLN A 86 0.88 32.70 8.21
N LEU A 87 1.92 33.52 8.11
CA LEU A 87 2.33 34.45 9.16
C LEU A 87 1.75 35.82 8.90
N VAL A 88 1.22 36.45 9.94
CA VAL A 88 0.78 37.85 9.94
C VAL A 88 1.29 38.51 11.21
N TRP A 89 1.90 39.69 11.06
CA TRP A 89 2.44 40.45 12.17
C TRP A 89 2.18 41.93 12.00
N ASN A 90 2.18 42.63 13.13
CA ASN A 90 2.14 44.08 13.12
C ASN A 90 3.53 44.63 12.79
N LYS A 91 3.57 45.67 11.96
CA LYS A 91 4.79 46.44 11.75
C LYS A 91 5.27 46.96 13.12
N PRO A 92 6.52 46.69 13.53
CA PRO A 92 7.02 47.17 14.80
C PRO A 92 7.07 48.69 14.79
N ASP A 93 6.57 49.28 15.88
CA ASP A 93 6.63 50.72 16.10
C ASP A 93 8.10 51.13 16.31
N ASP A 94 8.71 51.70 15.29
CA ASP A 94 10.11 52.12 15.25
C ASP A 94 10.22 53.58 14.79
N GLN A 95 11.08 54.34 15.47
CA GLN A 95 11.39 55.73 15.12
C GLN A 95 12.26 55.82 13.86
N TYR A 96 12.92 54.71 13.48
CA TYR A 96 13.82 54.63 12.34
C TYR A 96 13.25 53.75 11.23
N LEU A 97 13.68 54.03 9.99
CA LEU A 97 13.25 53.25 8.83
C LEU A 97 13.71 51.80 8.97
N LEU A 98 12.73 50.90 9.00
CA LEU A 98 12.95 49.47 8.92
C LEU A 98 13.50 49.11 7.53
N GLN A 99 14.57 48.31 7.49
CA GLN A 99 15.24 47.88 6.26
C GLN A 99 14.66 46.57 5.73
N LYS A 100 14.53 45.55 6.60
CA LYS A 100 13.96 44.24 6.28
C LYS A 100 13.54 43.49 7.54
N TYR A 101 12.85 42.38 7.34
CA TYR A 101 12.73 41.33 8.33
C TYR A 101 13.55 40.10 7.91
N ILE A 102 13.98 39.32 8.89
CA ILE A 102 14.56 37.99 8.69
C ILE A 102 13.69 36.99 9.43
N LEU A 103 13.08 36.07 8.69
CA LEU A 103 12.32 34.96 9.26
C LEU A 103 13.25 33.75 9.43
N ARG A 104 13.22 33.14 10.61
CA ARG A 104 14.03 31.98 10.96
C ARG A 104 13.12 30.88 11.46
N TYR A 105 13.27 29.66 10.93
CA TYR A 105 12.46 28.53 11.38
C TYR A 105 13.21 27.19 11.29
N CYS A 106 12.76 26.23 12.09
CA CYS A 106 13.23 24.85 12.06
C CYS A 106 12.09 23.87 12.40
N GLU A 107 12.20 22.64 11.87
CA GLU A 107 11.33 21.54 12.24
C GLU A 107 11.79 20.93 13.58
N ILE A 108 10.84 20.71 14.48
CA ILE A 108 11.08 20.10 15.79
C ILE A 108 11.03 18.59 15.62
N LYS A 109 12.18 17.96 15.38
CA LYS A 109 12.30 16.51 15.20
C LYS A 109 12.17 15.71 16.49
N SER A 110 12.57 16.29 17.62
CA SER A 110 12.39 15.73 18.97
C SER A 110 12.45 16.87 19.98
N ILE A 111 11.55 16.86 20.96
CA ILE A 111 11.62 17.77 22.11
C ILE A 111 12.54 17.09 23.13
N ILE A 112 13.81 17.48 23.17
CA ILE A 112 14.64 17.08 24.31
C ILE A 112 14.20 17.95 25.49
N MET A 113 13.72 17.30 26.55
CA MET A 113 13.48 17.97 27.82
C MET A 113 14.79 18.02 28.60
N GLU A 114 15.62 19.04 28.36
CA GLU A 114 16.68 19.40 29.30
C GLU A 114 16.09 20.27 30.43
N HIS A 115 16.24 19.82 31.67
CA HIS A 115 15.74 20.52 32.88
C HIS A 115 14.23 20.86 32.88
N GLY A 116 13.39 20.07 32.20
CA GLY A 116 11.93 20.31 32.15
C GLY A 116 11.52 21.49 31.26
N GLN A 117 12.42 21.98 30.41
CA GLN A 117 12.11 22.92 29.33
C GLN A 117 12.27 22.21 27.98
N PRO A 118 11.38 22.45 27.00
CA PRO A 118 11.57 21.96 25.64
C PRO A 118 12.74 22.70 24.99
N TRP A 119 13.87 22.02 24.78
CA TRP A 119 15.01 22.60 24.07
C TRP A 119 15.03 22.11 22.62
N PRO A 120 14.92 22.99 21.63
CA PRO A 120 15.23 22.62 20.25
C PRO A 120 16.72 22.30 20.16
N LEU A 121 17.07 21.10 19.70
CA LEU A 121 18.44 20.79 19.26
C LEU A 121 18.76 21.68 18.05
N GLY A 122 19.49 22.77 18.28
CA GLY A 122 20.46 23.37 17.34
C GLY A 122 19.94 23.99 16.04
N LEU A 123 20.19 25.31 15.92
CA LEU A 123 20.16 26.16 14.71
C LEU A 123 18.83 26.27 13.95
N PHE A 124 18.35 27.51 13.83
CA PHE A 124 17.44 27.87 12.74
C PHE A 124 18.13 27.61 11.40
N LEU A 125 17.76 26.50 10.76
CA LEU A 125 18.37 26.03 9.51
C LEU A 125 17.86 26.79 8.29
N SER A 126 16.66 27.38 8.38
CA SER A 126 16.05 28.13 7.29
C SER A 126 15.94 29.62 7.63
N VAL A 127 16.46 30.45 6.73
CA VAL A 127 16.49 31.91 6.87
C VAL A 127 15.89 32.54 5.61
N VAL A 128 14.91 33.42 5.78
CA VAL A 128 14.24 34.12 4.67
C VAL A 128 14.31 35.62 4.90
N ASP A 129 14.81 36.35 3.90
CA ASP A 129 14.76 37.81 3.86
C ASP A 129 13.39 38.28 3.37
N ILE A 130 12.74 39.14 4.16
CA ILE A 130 11.40 39.65 3.88
C ILE A 130 11.44 41.19 3.80
N PRO A 131 10.84 41.82 2.77
CA PRO A 131 10.81 43.28 2.65
C PRO A 131 10.20 43.98 3.87
N ALA A 132 10.74 45.15 4.25
CA ALA A 132 10.23 45.94 5.37
C ALA A 132 8.77 46.44 5.22
N SER A 133 8.23 46.43 4.00
CA SER A 133 6.83 46.75 3.72
C SER A 133 5.87 45.59 4.03
N ALA A 134 6.38 44.36 4.18
CA ALA A 134 5.56 43.20 4.44
C ALA A 134 5.01 43.20 5.87
N VAL A 135 3.77 42.73 5.98
CA VAL A 135 3.06 42.46 7.25
C VAL A 135 2.59 41.00 7.33
N SER A 136 2.90 40.21 6.30
CA SER A 136 2.57 38.80 6.23
C SER A 136 3.55 38.04 5.33
N TYR A 137 3.66 36.73 5.54
CA TYR A 137 4.49 35.83 4.74
C TYR A 137 3.98 34.39 4.83
N THR A 138 3.98 33.68 3.70
CA THR A 138 3.62 32.26 3.65
C THR A 138 4.87 31.40 3.73
N LEU A 139 5.02 30.65 4.82
CA LEU A 139 6.06 29.63 4.93
C LEU A 139 5.68 28.43 4.05
N SER A 140 6.52 28.09 3.07
CA SER A 140 6.40 26.89 2.23
C SER A 140 7.72 26.59 1.51
N PRO A 141 8.00 25.32 1.14
CA PRO A 141 7.26 24.11 1.53
C PRO A 141 7.60 23.66 2.97
N LEU A 142 6.58 23.20 3.70
CA LEU A 142 6.68 22.57 5.01
C LEU A 142 6.23 21.11 4.92
N THR A 143 6.67 20.28 5.87
CA THR A 143 6.28 18.88 6.00
C THR A 143 4.92 18.78 6.73
N PRO A 144 3.93 18.05 6.20
CA PRO A 144 2.62 17.86 6.85
C PRO A 144 2.70 17.20 8.24
N GLY A 145 1.80 17.63 9.13
CA GLY A 145 1.68 17.17 10.52
C GLY A 145 2.94 17.30 11.40
N ARG A 146 3.93 18.11 11.00
CA ARG A 146 5.15 18.38 11.78
C ARG A 146 5.03 19.66 12.58
N CYS A 147 5.75 19.71 13.70
CA CYS A 147 5.84 20.89 14.56
C CYS A 147 7.03 21.75 14.13
N TYR A 148 6.83 23.06 14.08
CA TYR A 148 7.86 24.04 13.71
C TYR A 148 8.02 25.09 14.79
N GLN A 149 9.25 25.54 14.98
CA GLN A 149 9.59 26.75 15.75
C GLN A 149 9.94 27.88 14.79
N VAL A 150 9.48 29.09 15.09
CA VAL A 150 9.70 30.27 14.27
C VAL A 150 10.09 31.49 15.10
N GLU A 151 10.98 32.31 14.55
CA GLU A 151 11.36 33.64 15.03
C GLU A 151 11.39 34.64 13.87
N ILE A 152 10.93 35.88 14.11
CA ILE A 152 11.03 37.00 13.16
C ILE A 152 11.97 38.05 13.73
N GLN A 153 12.98 38.44 12.96
CA GLN A 153 13.89 39.52 13.30
C GLN A 153 13.55 40.76 12.49
N ALA A 154 13.43 41.92 13.14
CA ALA A 154 13.28 43.21 12.49
C ALA A 154 14.64 43.93 12.46
N ILE A 155 15.03 44.49 11.31
CA ILE A 155 16.33 45.14 11.13
C ILE A 155 16.15 46.61 10.72
N ASN A 156 16.84 47.50 11.44
CA ASN A 156 17.07 48.88 11.02
C ASN A 156 18.58 49.17 10.97
N LYS A 157 18.94 50.40 10.62
CA LYS A 157 20.35 50.82 10.51
C LYS A 157 21.17 50.77 11.81
N TYR A 158 20.55 50.59 12.96
CA TYR A 158 21.21 50.50 14.27
C TYR A 158 21.30 49.07 14.82
N GLY A 159 20.67 48.10 14.15
CA GLY A 159 20.76 46.69 14.51
C GLY A 159 19.43 45.97 14.34
N GLN A 160 19.31 44.84 15.03
CA GLN A 160 18.19 43.91 14.91
C GLN A 160 17.51 43.65 16.25
N SER A 161 16.22 43.30 16.21
CA SER A 161 15.49 42.77 17.35
C SER A 161 14.73 41.50 16.97
N CYS A 162 14.67 40.54 17.88
CA CYS A 162 14.01 39.26 17.68
C CYS A 162 12.61 39.26 18.32
N SER A 163 11.63 38.65 17.65
CA SER A 163 10.36 38.28 18.27
C SER A 163 10.58 37.20 19.35
N LYS A 164 9.56 36.95 20.17
CA LYS A 164 9.53 35.68 20.92
C LYS A 164 9.42 34.53 19.91
N SER A 165 10.04 33.39 20.24
CA SER A 165 9.79 32.15 19.50
C SER A 165 8.34 31.73 19.67
N PHE A 166 7.72 31.28 18.59
CA PHE A 166 6.40 30.67 18.62
C PHE A 166 6.40 29.35 17.85
N TYR A 167 5.38 28.54 18.12
CA TYR A 167 5.29 27.16 17.67
C TYR A 167 3.97 26.91 16.98
N PHE A 168 4.00 26.11 15.93
CA PHE A 168 2.79 25.65 15.26
C PHE A 168 2.99 24.22 14.73
N LYS A 169 1.86 23.52 14.51
CA LYS A 169 1.83 22.22 13.83
C LYS A 169 1.16 22.40 12.47
N THR A 170 1.76 21.89 11.40
CA THR A 170 1.12 21.85 10.08
C THR A 170 -0.06 20.88 10.09
N LYS A 171 -1.03 21.08 9.19
CA LYS A 171 -2.14 20.12 9.03
C LYS A 171 -1.62 18.79 8.53
N GLU A 172 -2.30 17.72 8.90
CA GLU A 172 -2.05 16.38 8.37
C GLU A 172 -2.44 16.32 6.87
N SER A 173 -1.86 15.40 6.12
CA SER A 173 -2.24 15.12 4.73
C SER A 173 -2.41 13.64 4.47
N VAL A 174 -2.91 13.29 3.30
CA VAL A 174 -2.78 11.92 2.77
C VAL A 174 -1.30 11.52 2.71
N PRO A 175 -0.96 10.22 2.74
CA PRO A 175 0.42 9.78 2.63
C PRO A 175 1.02 10.17 1.28
N GLN A 176 2.35 10.23 1.19
CA GLN A 176 3.02 10.35 -0.09
C GLN A 176 2.83 9.08 -0.95
N PRO A 177 2.88 9.17 -2.28
CA PRO A 177 2.92 8.00 -3.15
C PRO A 177 4.10 7.08 -2.78
N VAL A 178 3.81 5.79 -2.74
CA VAL A 178 4.80 4.75 -2.42
C VAL A 178 5.92 4.75 -3.46
N GLN A 179 7.17 4.54 -3.02
CA GLN A 179 8.31 4.32 -3.91
C GLN A 179 8.55 2.82 -4.06
N VAL A 180 8.37 2.31 -5.29
CA VAL A 180 8.53 0.90 -5.63
C VAL A 180 9.99 0.61 -5.92
N LYS A 181 10.54 -0.43 -5.29
CA LYS A 181 11.93 -0.90 -5.47
C LYS A 181 12.06 -2.10 -6.41
N SER A 182 10.97 -2.84 -6.64
CA SER A 182 11.00 -4.01 -7.52
C SER A 182 11.38 -3.64 -8.96
N HIS A 183 12.06 -4.57 -9.62
CA HIS A 183 12.47 -4.42 -11.02
C HIS A 183 11.24 -4.44 -11.96
N ARG A 184 11.34 -3.78 -13.12
CA ARG A 184 10.25 -3.76 -14.12
C ARG A 184 9.99 -5.12 -14.79
N ASP A 185 10.91 -6.06 -14.63
CA ASP A 185 10.79 -7.42 -15.14
C ASP A 185 10.74 -8.39 -13.95
N SER A 186 9.73 -9.25 -13.94
CA SER A 186 9.65 -10.31 -12.94
C SER A 186 10.70 -11.37 -13.22
N PRO A 187 11.45 -11.85 -12.20
CA PRO A 187 12.30 -13.02 -12.36
C PRO A 187 11.48 -14.31 -12.59
N ASP A 188 10.21 -14.33 -12.16
CA ASP A 188 9.31 -15.48 -12.27
C ASP A 188 8.30 -15.29 -13.42
N SER A 189 7.79 -16.42 -13.93
CA SER A 189 6.78 -16.43 -14.97
C SER A 189 5.34 -16.34 -14.44
N THR A 190 5.10 -16.68 -13.17
CA THR A 190 3.75 -16.79 -12.59
C THR A 190 3.55 -16.02 -11.30
N SER A 191 4.59 -15.35 -10.81
CA SER A 191 4.58 -14.51 -9.62
C SER A 191 5.37 -13.24 -9.85
N TYR A 192 5.18 -12.26 -8.97
CA TYR A 192 5.99 -11.06 -8.91
C TYR A 192 6.14 -10.60 -7.46
N GLN A 193 7.38 -10.47 -6.99
CA GLN A 193 7.67 -9.94 -5.67
C GLN A 193 7.69 -8.41 -5.73
N LEU A 194 6.65 -7.79 -5.21
CA LEU A 194 6.52 -6.34 -5.07
C LEU A 194 7.14 -5.89 -3.76
N ILE A 195 8.08 -4.96 -3.82
CA ILE A 195 8.85 -4.41 -2.70
C ILE A 195 8.80 -2.89 -2.80
N TRP A 196 8.60 -2.22 -1.67
CA TRP A 196 8.50 -0.77 -1.61
C TRP A 196 9.10 -0.16 -0.34
N ASP A 197 9.35 1.15 -0.38
CA ASP A 197 9.70 1.94 0.80
C ASP A 197 8.45 2.39 1.56
N LYS A 198 8.57 2.48 2.88
CA LYS A 198 7.56 3.14 3.72
C LYS A 198 7.43 4.60 3.26
N PRO A 199 6.24 5.06 2.81
CA PRO A 199 6.05 6.44 2.43
C PRO A 199 6.03 7.35 3.66
N ASP A 200 6.26 8.64 3.46
CA ASP A 200 5.90 9.64 4.47
C ASP A 200 4.38 9.57 4.70
N ASP A 201 3.99 9.47 5.96
CA ASP A 201 2.62 9.26 6.40
C ASP A 201 1.77 10.54 6.38
N GLY A 202 2.38 11.69 6.03
CA GLY A 202 1.68 12.97 6.00
C GLY A 202 1.32 13.47 7.40
N GLY A 203 1.99 12.92 8.43
CA GLY A 203 1.78 13.27 9.83
C GLY A 203 0.59 12.61 10.51
N SER A 204 -0.07 11.65 9.84
CA SER A 204 -1.09 10.77 10.39
C SER A 204 -0.71 9.31 10.15
N GLU A 205 -0.82 8.47 11.16
CA GLU A 205 -0.36 7.08 11.13
C GLU A 205 -0.93 6.30 9.92
N LEU A 206 -0.04 5.56 9.25
CA LEU A 206 -0.43 4.64 8.18
C LEU A 206 -1.29 3.50 8.74
N LEU A 207 -2.47 3.31 8.15
CA LEU A 207 -3.43 2.29 8.54
C LEU A 207 -3.21 0.97 7.77
N GLN A 208 -2.98 1.06 6.46
CA GLN A 208 -2.81 -0.11 5.58
C GLN A 208 -2.29 0.29 4.19
N TYR A 209 -1.91 -0.72 3.40
CA TYR A 209 -1.77 -0.61 1.95
C TYR A 209 -2.87 -1.40 1.24
N ILE A 210 -3.32 -0.90 0.09
CA ILE A 210 -4.16 -1.62 -0.87
C ILE A 210 -3.39 -1.76 -2.16
N ILE A 211 -3.27 -3.00 -2.65
CA ILE A 211 -2.59 -3.30 -3.90
C ILE A 211 -3.56 -3.98 -4.85
N ARG A 212 -3.60 -3.51 -6.09
CA ARG A 212 -4.42 -4.08 -7.16
C ARG A 212 -3.59 -4.26 -8.40
N TYR A 213 -3.86 -5.31 -9.17
CA TYR A 213 -3.19 -5.52 -10.44
C TYR A 213 -4.11 -6.15 -11.48
N CYS A 214 -3.89 -5.85 -12.75
CA CYS A 214 -4.59 -6.46 -13.87
C CYS A 214 -3.66 -6.70 -15.06
N GLU A 215 -4.00 -7.68 -15.89
CA GLU A 215 -3.31 -7.92 -17.16
C GLU A 215 -3.68 -6.85 -18.18
N VAL A 216 -2.69 -6.39 -18.92
CA VAL A 216 -2.83 -5.29 -19.87
C VAL A 216 -2.03 -5.53 -21.16
N GLU A 217 -2.46 -4.91 -22.26
CA GLU A 217 -1.70 -4.86 -23.50
C GLU A 217 -0.88 -3.58 -23.62
N ILE A 218 0.39 -3.69 -24.02
CA ILE A 218 1.23 -2.52 -24.33
C ILE A 218 1.10 -2.18 -25.81
N ILE A 219 0.76 -0.93 -26.10
CA ILE A 219 0.70 -0.39 -27.46
C ILE A 219 2.06 0.29 -27.74
N PRO A 220 2.92 -0.27 -28.61
CA PRO A 220 4.31 0.16 -28.78
C PRO A 220 4.49 1.54 -29.45
N ASP A 221 3.42 2.22 -29.85
CA ASP A 221 3.45 3.46 -30.64
C ASP A 221 2.81 4.67 -29.94
N ARG A 222 2.56 4.58 -28.62
CA ARG A 222 2.14 5.72 -27.81
C ARG A 222 3.13 5.93 -26.68
N ALA A 223 3.46 7.20 -26.43
CA ALA A 223 4.26 7.60 -25.29
C ALA A 223 3.75 6.88 -24.04
N GLU A 224 4.69 6.26 -23.33
CA GLU A 224 4.46 5.34 -22.23
C GLU A 224 3.25 5.79 -21.37
N TYR A 225 2.39 4.85 -20.99
CA TYR A 225 1.35 5.02 -19.96
C TYR A 225 -0.03 5.58 -20.36
N GLU A 226 -0.39 5.76 -21.65
CA GLU A 226 -1.82 5.92 -22.00
C GLU A 226 -2.55 4.57 -21.85
N LEU A 227 -3.10 4.35 -20.65
CA LEU A 227 -3.91 3.22 -20.19
C LEU A 227 -3.91 2.03 -21.17
N SER A 228 -2.88 1.20 -21.00
CA SER A 228 -2.90 -0.20 -21.40
C SER A 228 -4.29 -0.78 -21.10
N ARG A 229 -5.00 -1.20 -22.14
CA ARG A 229 -6.40 -1.64 -22.01
C ARG A 229 -6.44 -2.78 -21.00
N SER A 230 -7.18 -2.60 -19.91
CA SER A 230 -7.43 -3.68 -18.94
C SER A 230 -8.10 -4.82 -19.69
N LEU A 231 -7.40 -5.96 -19.78
CA LEU A 231 -7.96 -7.17 -20.40
C LEU A 231 -8.93 -7.85 -19.45
N ASN A 232 -8.60 -7.80 -18.15
CA ASN A 232 -9.30 -8.48 -17.08
C ASN A 232 -9.65 -7.50 -15.94
N PRO A 233 -10.59 -7.84 -15.04
CA PRO A 233 -10.80 -7.10 -13.80
C PRO A 233 -9.53 -7.04 -12.96
N PHE A 234 -9.38 -5.98 -12.16
CA PHE A 234 -8.32 -5.92 -11.17
C PHE A 234 -8.47 -7.04 -10.14
N HIS A 235 -7.39 -7.79 -9.94
CA HIS A 235 -7.18 -8.59 -8.75
C HIS A 235 -6.79 -7.67 -7.60
N SER A 236 -7.33 -7.88 -6.40
CA SER A 236 -6.93 -7.13 -5.20
C SER A 236 -6.23 -8.04 -4.20
N VAL A 237 -5.12 -7.53 -3.67
CA VAL A 237 -4.49 -8.07 -2.46
C VAL A 237 -5.03 -7.23 -1.31
N ASP A 238 -6.03 -7.75 -0.62
CA ASP A 238 -6.75 -6.99 0.40
C ASP A 238 -5.91 -6.82 1.68
N THR A 239 -5.95 -5.61 2.25
CA THR A 239 -5.54 -5.28 3.62
C THR A 239 -4.11 -5.72 3.96
N ILE A 240 -3.13 -5.03 3.38
CA ILE A 240 -1.72 -5.22 3.75
C ILE A 240 -1.40 -4.34 4.95
N LEU A 241 -0.81 -4.94 5.99
CA LEU A 241 -0.42 -4.25 7.21
C LEU A 241 0.50 -3.05 6.93
N PRO A 242 0.42 -1.96 7.70
CA PRO A 242 1.23 -0.77 7.47
C PRO A 242 2.73 -0.99 7.72
N SER A 243 3.08 -2.06 8.45
CA SER A 243 4.46 -2.51 8.66
C SER A 243 5.04 -3.33 7.50
N ALA A 244 4.20 -3.84 6.58
CA ALA A 244 4.67 -4.62 5.45
C ALA A 244 5.27 -3.72 4.37
N LEU A 245 6.41 -4.15 3.83
CA LEU A 245 7.16 -3.47 2.77
C LEU A 245 7.36 -4.35 1.53
N SER A 246 6.68 -5.50 1.50
CA SER A 246 6.67 -6.41 0.36
C SER A 246 5.41 -7.27 0.32
N CYS A 247 5.00 -7.69 -0.87
CA CYS A 247 4.02 -8.74 -1.09
C CYS A 247 4.31 -9.51 -2.38
N THR A 248 3.73 -10.71 -2.50
CA THR A 248 3.81 -11.49 -3.73
C THR A 248 2.50 -11.39 -4.48
N LEU A 249 2.57 -10.95 -5.74
CA LEU A 249 1.43 -10.96 -6.66
C LEU A 249 1.39 -12.31 -7.37
N SER A 250 0.30 -13.05 -7.19
CA SER A 250 0.08 -14.37 -7.80
C SER A 250 -1.40 -14.76 -7.69
N PRO A 251 -1.96 -15.53 -8.65
CA PRO A 251 -1.30 -16.07 -9.83
C PRO A 251 -1.18 -15.02 -10.96
N LEU A 252 -0.13 -15.14 -11.78
CA LEU A 252 0.09 -14.37 -13.00
C LEU A 252 0.28 -15.30 -14.20
N ALA A 253 0.00 -14.80 -15.40
CA ALA A 253 0.23 -15.48 -16.65
C ALA A 253 1.65 -15.19 -17.17
N PRO A 254 2.37 -16.18 -17.71
CA PRO A 254 3.71 -16.00 -18.26
C PRO A 254 3.80 -15.08 -19.48
N GLY A 255 4.88 -14.31 -19.55
CA GLY A 255 5.19 -13.38 -20.64
C GLY A 255 4.16 -12.27 -20.89
N ARG A 256 3.32 -11.96 -19.90
CA ARG A 256 2.28 -10.93 -19.96
C ARG A 256 2.71 -9.65 -19.25
N TYR A 257 2.07 -8.54 -19.61
CA TYR A 257 2.24 -7.26 -18.93
C TYR A 257 1.13 -7.03 -17.91
N TYR A 258 1.49 -6.47 -16.77
CA TYR A 258 0.57 -6.18 -15.68
C TYR A 258 0.70 -4.73 -15.22
N LEU A 259 -0.44 -4.06 -15.09
CA LEU A 259 -0.54 -2.76 -14.41
C LEU A 259 -0.78 -3.01 -12.92
N VAL A 260 0.05 -2.42 -12.07
CA VAL A 260 -0.09 -2.47 -10.62
C VAL A 260 -0.44 -1.08 -10.09
N GLU A 261 -1.43 -1.03 -9.20
CA GLU A 261 -1.76 0.13 -8.40
C GLU A 261 -1.49 -0.17 -6.92
N ILE A 262 -0.70 0.69 -6.27
CA ILE A 262 -0.45 0.62 -4.83
C ILE A 262 -0.91 1.93 -4.17
N GLN A 263 -1.70 1.80 -3.11
CA GLN A 263 -2.26 2.90 -2.33
C GLN A 263 -1.83 2.75 -0.87
N ALA A 264 -1.19 3.78 -0.30
CA ALA A 264 -0.99 3.88 1.15
C ALA A 264 -2.13 4.69 1.77
N ILE A 265 -2.65 4.26 2.91
CA ILE A 265 -3.87 4.82 3.52
C ILE A 265 -3.58 5.29 4.94
N ASN A 266 -4.04 6.50 5.27
CA ASN A 266 -4.13 7.03 6.63
C ASN A 266 -5.54 7.61 6.89
N THR A 267 -5.76 8.28 8.02
CA THR A 267 -7.06 8.89 8.35
C THR A 267 -7.47 10.04 7.44
N GLN A 268 -6.52 10.68 6.75
CA GLN A 268 -6.76 11.80 5.83
C GLN A 268 -7.14 11.32 4.42
N GLY A 269 -6.82 10.08 4.07
CA GLY A 269 -7.17 9.48 2.78
C GLY A 269 -6.10 8.53 2.25
N ARG A 270 -5.96 8.47 0.92
CA ARG A 270 -5.11 7.50 0.22
C ARG A 270 -4.19 8.14 -0.81
N SER A 271 -2.97 7.62 -0.92
CA SER A 271 -2.06 7.91 -2.02
C SER A 271 -2.30 6.97 -3.21
N LEU A 272 -1.66 7.24 -4.35
CA LEU A 272 -1.71 6.36 -5.53
C LEU A 272 -0.35 6.34 -6.24
N LYS A 273 0.15 5.14 -6.53
CA LYS A 273 1.28 4.91 -7.42
C LYS A 273 0.95 3.78 -8.38
N ASN A 274 1.16 4.03 -9.67
CA ASN A 274 0.94 3.08 -10.74
C ASN A 274 2.26 2.76 -11.45
N PHE A 275 2.45 1.51 -11.85
CA PHE A 275 3.57 1.08 -12.70
C PHE A 275 3.22 -0.21 -13.44
N ILE A 276 3.96 -0.49 -14.52
CA ILE A 276 3.79 -1.72 -15.32
C ILE A 276 5.03 -2.58 -15.15
N PHE A 277 4.84 -3.89 -15.08
CA PHE A 277 5.90 -4.87 -15.16
C PHE A 277 5.56 -5.98 -16.16
N LYS A 278 6.57 -6.72 -16.63
CA LYS A 278 6.39 -7.92 -17.46
C LYS A 278 6.76 -9.18 -16.68
N THR A 279 5.94 -10.23 -16.77
CA THR A 279 6.34 -11.56 -16.28
C THR A 279 7.34 -12.22 -17.24
N LYS A 280 8.19 -13.10 -16.70
CA LYS A 280 9.06 -13.92 -17.54
C LYS A 280 8.22 -14.86 -18.41
N GLU A 281 8.73 -15.21 -19.58
CA GLU A 281 8.17 -16.29 -20.40
C GLU A 281 8.21 -17.62 -19.62
N GLY A 282 7.21 -18.46 -19.83
CA GLY A 282 7.05 -19.74 -19.14
C GLY A 282 6.86 -20.88 -20.12
N THR A 283 6.78 -22.10 -19.61
CA THR A 283 6.35 -23.23 -20.45
C THR A 283 4.88 -23.06 -20.86
N PRO A 284 4.45 -23.66 -21.98
CA PRO A 284 3.05 -23.58 -22.39
C PRO A 284 2.13 -24.22 -21.36
N GLN A 285 0.88 -23.78 -21.33
CA GLN A 285 -0.14 -24.43 -20.50
C GLN A 285 -0.43 -25.87 -20.95
N PRO A 286 -0.97 -26.73 -20.05
CA PRO A 286 -1.29 -28.11 -20.39
C PRO A 286 -2.30 -28.18 -21.55
N VAL A 287 -1.99 -28.98 -22.56
CA VAL A 287 -2.85 -29.20 -23.73
C VAL A 287 -4.18 -29.84 -23.28
N GLN A 288 -5.30 -29.23 -23.67
CA GLN A 288 -6.64 -29.76 -23.37
C GLN A 288 -7.15 -30.58 -24.54
N VAL A 289 -7.27 -31.90 -24.34
CA VAL A 289 -7.82 -32.81 -25.35
C VAL A 289 -9.35 -32.72 -25.34
N ILE A 290 -9.95 -32.51 -26.51
CA ILE A 290 -11.39 -32.34 -26.70
C ILE A 290 -12.06 -33.54 -27.37
N SER A 291 -11.29 -34.50 -27.90
CA SER A 291 -11.84 -35.72 -28.48
C SER A 291 -12.57 -36.57 -27.43
N HIS A 292 -13.68 -37.20 -27.85
CA HIS A 292 -14.37 -38.21 -27.05
C HIS A 292 -13.43 -39.37 -26.71
N ARG A 293 -13.62 -39.97 -25.53
CA ARG A 293 -12.79 -41.12 -25.15
C ARG A 293 -12.89 -42.23 -26.19
N ASP A 294 -14.10 -42.64 -26.56
CA ASP A 294 -14.31 -43.76 -27.48
C ASP A 294 -14.02 -43.41 -28.96
N SER A 295 -13.31 -44.31 -29.64
CA SER A 295 -13.05 -44.18 -31.08
C SER A 295 -14.29 -44.51 -31.94
N PRO A 296 -14.63 -43.73 -32.97
CA PRO A 296 -15.65 -44.14 -33.95
C PRO A 296 -15.14 -45.19 -34.94
N GLN A 297 -13.83 -45.43 -35.02
CA GLN A 297 -13.17 -46.31 -36.01
C GLN A 297 -12.33 -47.39 -35.32
N SER A 298 -12.22 -48.57 -35.93
CA SER A 298 -11.53 -49.73 -35.34
C SER A 298 -10.00 -49.67 -35.47
N GLU A 299 -9.48 -49.06 -36.52
CA GLU A 299 -8.03 -49.06 -36.84
C GLU A 299 -7.40 -47.66 -36.84
N SER A 300 -8.18 -46.64 -36.54
CA SER A 300 -7.69 -45.27 -36.47
C SER A 300 -8.51 -44.45 -35.47
N TYR A 301 -7.91 -43.36 -35.00
CA TYR A 301 -8.56 -42.44 -34.08
C TYR A 301 -8.12 -41.01 -34.34
N LYS A 302 -9.09 -40.11 -34.53
CA LYS A 302 -8.82 -38.67 -34.71
C LYS A 302 -8.78 -37.98 -33.35
N LEU A 303 -7.57 -37.70 -32.89
CA LEU A 303 -7.32 -36.90 -31.70
C LEU A 303 -7.40 -35.41 -32.04
N MET A 304 -8.06 -34.63 -31.20
CA MET A 304 -8.25 -33.19 -31.32
C MET A 304 -8.02 -32.56 -29.94
N TRP A 305 -7.39 -31.38 -29.94
CA TRP A 305 -7.11 -30.61 -28.73
C TRP A 305 -7.28 -29.12 -28.98
N ASP A 306 -7.49 -28.36 -27.91
CA ASP A 306 -7.44 -26.90 -27.97
C ASP A 306 -5.98 -26.42 -28.01
N LYS A 307 -5.74 -25.35 -28.76
CA LYS A 307 -4.43 -24.67 -28.74
C LYS A 307 -4.21 -24.07 -27.35
N PRO A 308 -3.18 -24.49 -26.60
CA PRO A 308 -2.92 -23.95 -25.27
C PRO A 308 -2.37 -22.52 -25.35
N ASP A 309 -2.46 -21.79 -24.23
CA ASP A 309 -1.67 -20.57 -24.04
C ASP A 309 -0.18 -20.93 -24.13
N ASP A 310 0.57 -20.13 -24.87
CA ASP A 310 1.95 -20.41 -25.24
C ASP A 310 2.96 -20.00 -24.15
N GLY A 311 2.49 -19.46 -23.03
CA GLY A 311 3.35 -19.00 -21.94
C GLY A 311 4.16 -17.76 -22.32
N GLY A 312 3.69 -16.99 -23.31
CA GLY A 312 4.33 -15.78 -23.80
C GLY A 312 5.51 -16.01 -24.75
N SER A 313 5.80 -17.27 -25.10
CA SER A 313 6.77 -17.65 -26.13
C SER A 313 6.10 -18.55 -27.16
N GLN A 314 6.29 -18.23 -28.44
CA GLN A 314 5.60 -18.90 -29.54
C GLN A 314 5.77 -20.43 -29.48
N LEU A 315 4.65 -21.14 -29.64
CA LEU A 315 4.67 -22.60 -29.79
C LEU A 315 5.49 -23.03 -31.00
N LEU A 316 6.42 -23.95 -30.77
CA LEU A 316 7.30 -24.53 -31.78
C LEU A 316 6.73 -25.82 -32.37
N LYS A 317 6.13 -26.68 -31.54
CA LYS A 317 5.54 -27.98 -31.92
C LYS A 317 4.69 -28.57 -30.79
N TYR A 318 3.94 -29.63 -31.10
CA TYR A 318 3.41 -30.56 -30.11
C TYR A 318 4.18 -31.88 -30.17
N ILE A 319 4.40 -32.50 -29.00
CA ILE A 319 4.91 -33.86 -28.87
C ILE A 319 3.72 -34.74 -28.51
N LEU A 320 3.38 -35.66 -29.42
CA LEU A 320 2.31 -36.64 -29.25
C LEU A 320 2.93 -38.00 -28.97
N ARG A 321 2.57 -38.61 -27.83
CA ARG A 321 3.04 -39.93 -27.44
C ARG A 321 1.88 -40.87 -27.24
N TYR A 322 1.96 -42.08 -27.77
CA TYR A 322 0.95 -43.10 -27.50
C TYR A 322 1.48 -44.52 -27.58
N CYS A 323 0.88 -45.40 -26.79
CA CYS A 323 1.18 -46.84 -26.75
C CYS A 323 -0.06 -47.65 -26.38
N GLU A 324 -0.08 -48.91 -26.79
CA GLU A 324 -1.09 -49.88 -26.39
C GLU A 324 -0.85 -50.33 -24.94
N VAL A 325 -1.92 -50.43 -24.18
CA VAL A 325 -1.92 -50.77 -22.75
C VAL A 325 -3.02 -51.80 -22.45
N GLU A 326 -2.83 -52.61 -21.40
CA GLU A 326 -3.88 -53.46 -20.84
C GLU A 326 -4.59 -52.73 -19.70
N ILE A 327 -5.85 -53.08 -19.48
CA ILE A 327 -6.57 -52.66 -18.27
C ILE A 327 -6.34 -53.70 -17.18
N ILE A 328 -5.91 -53.26 -16.00
CA ILE A 328 -5.93 -54.07 -14.78
C ILE A 328 -7.36 -54.06 -14.24
N PRO A 329 -8.09 -55.20 -14.24
CA PRO A 329 -9.42 -55.26 -13.65
C PRO A 329 -9.34 -55.07 -12.11
N ASN A 330 -10.37 -54.47 -11.51
CA ASN A 330 -10.56 -54.23 -10.06
C ASN A 330 -9.79 -53.07 -9.39
N VAL A 331 -9.34 -52.05 -10.13
CA VAL A 331 -8.92 -50.77 -9.54
C VAL A 331 -9.98 -49.70 -9.86
N ALA A 332 -10.45 -48.98 -8.83
CA ALA A 332 -11.58 -48.04 -8.93
C ALA A 332 -11.32 -46.84 -9.86
N GLU A 333 -10.05 -46.62 -10.18
CA GLU A 333 -9.57 -45.66 -11.16
C GLU A 333 -8.60 -46.43 -12.07
N TYR A 334 -8.62 -46.15 -13.37
CA TYR A 334 -7.79 -46.79 -14.38
C TYR A 334 -6.29 -46.68 -14.03
N GLU A 335 -5.76 -47.58 -13.20
CA GLU A 335 -4.31 -47.79 -13.10
C GLU A 335 -3.85 -48.44 -14.41
N LEU A 336 -3.03 -47.70 -15.16
CA LEU A 336 -2.51 -48.19 -16.42
C LEU A 336 -1.47 -49.27 -16.15
N SER A 337 -1.61 -50.39 -16.84
CA SER A 337 -0.57 -51.42 -16.87
C SER A 337 0.70 -50.91 -17.53
N SER A 338 1.77 -51.70 -17.43
CA SER A 338 2.99 -51.45 -18.21
C SER A 338 2.67 -51.48 -19.72
N PRO A 339 3.31 -50.62 -20.53
CA PRO A 339 3.05 -50.54 -21.96
C PRO A 339 3.32 -51.89 -22.66
N ILE A 340 2.37 -52.30 -23.51
CA ILE A 340 2.42 -53.57 -24.24
C ILE A 340 3.07 -53.38 -25.61
N SER A 341 2.84 -52.21 -26.22
CA SER A 341 3.52 -51.83 -27.45
C SER A 341 4.71 -50.91 -27.18
N GLN A 342 5.58 -50.78 -28.18
CA GLN A 342 6.55 -49.70 -28.22
C GLN A 342 5.82 -48.34 -28.16
N LEU A 343 6.38 -47.40 -27.41
CA LEU A 343 5.90 -46.02 -27.35
C LEU A 343 6.16 -45.32 -28.69
N ILE A 344 5.10 -44.86 -29.33
CA ILE A 344 5.19 -44.03 -30.52
C ILE A 344 5.31 -42.58 -30.07
N CYS A 345 6.26 -41.84 -30.65
CA CYS A 345 6.49 -40.43 -30.37
C CYS A 345 6.51 -39.65 -31.70
N LEU A 346 5.67 -38.62 -31.81
CA LEU A 346 5.49 -37.84 -33.02
C LEU A 346 5.65 -36.35 -32.71
N GLU A 347 6.19 -35.61 -33.67
CA GLU A 347 6.25 -34.16 -33.62
C GLU A 347 5.21 -33.59 -34.57
N ILE A 348 4.26 -32.84 -34.02
CA ILE A 348 3.14 -32.25 -34.75
C ILE A 348 3.41 -30.74 -34.89
N PRO A 349 3.25 -30.14 -36.08
CA PRO A 349 3.40 -28.71 -36.26
C PRO A 349 2.49 -27.89 -35.32
N PRO A 350 2.91 -26.69 -34.89
CA PRO A 350 2.17 -25.87 -33.93
C PRO A 350 0.88 -25.27 -34.52
N SER A 351 0.73 -25.30 -35.85
CA SER A 351 -0.51 -24.95 -36.57
C SER A 351 -1.61 -25.99 -36.41
N ASP A 352 -1.25 -27.22 -36.10
CA ASP A 352 -2.15 -28.36 -36.15
C ASP A 352 -2.73 -28.64 -34.76
N VAL A 353 -4.05 -28.69 -34.68
CA VAL A 353 -4.82 -28.95 -33.44
C VAL A 353 -5.51 -30.33 -33.47
N SER A 354 -5.09 -31.18 -34.41
CA SER A 354 -5.61 -32.54 -34.53
C SER A 354 -4.60 -33.47 -35.20
N TYR A 355 -4.65 -34.75 -34.84
CA TYR A 355 -3.86 -35.79 -35.48
C TYR A 355 -4.63 -37.11 -35.54
N THR A 356 -4.47 -37.85 -36.64
CA THR A 356 -5.10 -39.18 -36.79
C THR A 356 -4.09 -40.29 -36.48
N LEU A 357 -4.29 -40.94 -35.34
CA LEU A 357 -3.53 -42.12 -34.92
C LEU A 357 -3.85 -43.29 -35.85
N LYS A 358 -2.82 -43.93 -36.41
CA LYS A 358 -2.92 -45.11 -37.28
C LYS A 358 -1.55 -45.79 -37.49
N PRO A 359 -1.52 -47.11 -37.78
CA PRO A 359 -2.62 -48.06 -37.56
C PRO A 359 -2.80 -48.34 -36.05
N LEU A 360 -4.04 -48.60 -35.63
CA LEU A 360 -4.38 -49.03 -34.28
C LEU A 360 -4.93 -50.46 -34.30
N THR A 361 -4.73 -51.19 -33.21
CA THR A 361 -5.26 -52.53 -33.00
C THR A 361 -6.74 -52.44 -32.60
N PRO A 362 -7.67 -53.08 -33.34
CA PRO A 362 -9.09 -53.03 -33.01
C PRO A 362 -9.42 -53.63 -31.62
N GLY A 363 -10.20 -52.89 -30.81
CA GLY A 363 -10.62 -53.32 -29.48
C GLY A 363 -9.59 -53.15 -28.37
N SER A 364 -8.43 -52.53 -28.67
CA SER A 364 -7.35 -52.31 -27.71
C SER A 364 -7.42 -50.95 -27.01
N TYR A 365 -6.77 -50.84 -25.85
CA TYR A 365 -6.67 -49.59 -25.09
C TYR A 365 -5.35 -48.89 -25.40
N TYR A 366 -5.37 -47.57 -25.48
CA TYR A 366 -4.19 -46.77 -25.79
C TYR A 366 -4.00 -45.66 -24.78
N GLN A 367 -2.81 -45.54 -24.22
CA GLN A 367 -2.43 -44.35 -23.49
C GLN A 367 -1.98 -43.27 -24.49
N VAL A 368 -2.46 -42.03 -24.34
CA VAL A 368 -2.08 -40.91 -25.19
C VAL A 368 -1.70 -39.70 -24.34
N GLU A 369 -0.56 -39.10 -24.63
CA GLU A 369 -0.05 -37.87 -24.01
C GLU A 369 0.20 -36.83 -25.12
N VAL A 370 -0.28 -35.60 -24.92
CA VAL A 370 0.00 -34.46 -25.80
C VAL A 370 0.67 -33.36 -24.98
N GLN A 371 1.85 -32.92 -25.41
CA GLN A 371 2.57 -31.82 -24.78
C GLN A 371 2.85 -30.72 -25.79
N ALA A 372 2.62 -29.47 -25.42
CA ALA A 372 3.03 -28.32 -26.23
C ALA A 372 4.46 -27.92 -25.88
N VAL A 373 5.21 -27.42 -26.87
CA VAL A 373 6.63 -27.05 -26.73
C VAL A 373 6.84 -25.63 -27.21
N ASN A 374 7.52 -24.82 -26.41
CA ASN A 374 8.06 -23.51 -26.78
C ASN A 374 9.55 -23.43 -26.45
N THR A 375 10.15 -22.24 -26.52
CA THR A 375 11.58 -22.04 -26.19
C THR A 375 11.91 -22.26 -24.70
N MET A 376 10.92 -22.14 -23.81
CA MET A 376 11.08 -22.30 -22.36
C MET A 376 10.93 -23.75 -21.91
N GLY A 377 10.34 -24.62 -22.74
CA GLY A 377 10.26 -26.05 -22.48
C GLY A 377 8.92 -26.66 -22.89
N MET A 378 8.57 -27.77 -22.22
CA MET A 378 7.35 -28.54 -22.50
C MET A 378 6.26 -28.23 -21.47
N SER A 379 5.01 -28.23 -21.89
CA SER A 379 3.87 -28.21 -20.97
C SER A 379 3.88 -29.45 -20.07
N SER A 380 3.22 -29.37 -18.91
CA SER A 380 2.94 -30.58 -18.13
C SER A 380 2.07 -31.55 -18.93
N LYS A 381 2.17 -32.84 -18.60
CA LYS A 381 1.53 -33.94 -19.36
C LYS A 381 0.00 -33.84 -19.33
N SER A 382 -0.65 -34.04 -20.49
CA SER A 382 -2.10 -34.19 -20.57
C SER A 382 -2.54 -35.65 -20.35
N PHE A 383 -3.75 -35.81 -19.80
CA PHE A 383 -4.45 -37.04 -19.36
C PHE A 383 -4.94 -37.98 -20.49
N ILE A 384 -5.37 -39.21 -20.14
CA ILE A 384 -5.45 -40.45 -20.96
C ILE A 384 -6.89 -40.84 -21.41
N PHE A 385 -7.08 -41.58 -22.53
CA PHE A 385 -8.40 -42.06 -23.03
C PHE A 385 -8.41 -43.52 -23.58
N LYS A 386 -9.58 -44.11 -23.93
CA LYS A 386 -9.82 -45.53 -24.33
C LYS A 386 -10.47 -45.65 -25.72
N THR A 387 -10.07 -46.57 -26.62
CA THR A 387 -10.76 -46.79 -27.92
C THR A 387 -11.96 -47.77 -27.86
N LYS A 388 -12.81 -47.76 -28.90
CA LYS A 388 -14.06 -48.57 -28.98
C LYS A 388 -13.80 -49.95 -29.59
N GLU A 389 -14.56 -50.94 -29.13
CA GLU A 389 -14.53 -52.32 -29.65
C GLU A 389 -15.08 -52.44 -31.09
N LEU A 390 -14.53 -53.42 -31.83
CA LEU A 390 -14.98 -53.80 -33.17
C LEU A 390 -16.41 -54.37 -33.09
N GLN A 391 -17.38 -53.76 -33.80
CA GLN A 391 -18.67 -54.42 -34.01
C GLN A 391 -18.50 -55.51 -35.07
N ASN A 392 -18.39 -56.76 -34.63
CA ASN A 392 -18.65 -57.90 -35.51
C ASN A 392 -20.15 -57.91 -35.86
N VAL A 393 -20.48 -57.50 -37.08
CA VAL A 393 -21.78 -57.81 -37.66
C VAL A 393 -21.79 -59.29 -38.01
N PHE A 394 -22.06 -60.15 -37.03
CA PHE A 394 -22.64 -61.45 -37.36
C PHE A 394 -24.07 -61.17 -37.80
N GLN A 395 -24.28 -61.13 -39.12
CA GLN A 395 -25.62 -61.33 -39.68
C GLN A 395 -26.14 -62.66 -39.13
N LEU A 396 -27.15 -62.62 -38.26
CA LEU A 396 -28.02 -63.75 -38.01
C LEU A 396 -28.52 -64.26 -39.37
N PRO A 397 -28.51 -65.57 -39.64
CA PRO A 397 -29.02 -66.08 -40.92
C PRO A 397 -30.47 -65.64 -41.07
N VAL A 398 -30.77 -65.07 -42.24
CA VAL A 398 -32.11 -64.65 -42.65
C VAL A 398 -33.08 -65.79 -42.39
N GLN A 399 -34.00 -65.58 -41.45
CA GLN A 399 -35.08 -66.52 -41.18
C GLN A 399 -36.03 -66.45 -42.38
N LEU A 400 -35.93 -67.43 -43.28
CA LEU A 400 -36.82 -67.57 -44.43
C LEU A 400 -38.28 -67.60 -43.94
N ALA A 401 -39.11 -66.72 -44.49
CA ALA A 401 -40.53 -66.65 -44.20
C ALA A 401 -41.23 -67.99 -44.54
N PRO A 402 -42.19 -68.47 -43.73
CA PRO A 402 -42.99 -69.62 -44.12
C PRO A 402 -43.99 -69.25 -45.23
N CYS A 403 -44.02 -70.08 -46.27
CA CYS A 403 -44.99 -70.05 -47.37
C CYS A 403 -46.41 -70.40 -46.88
N PRO A 404 -47.50 -69.90 -47.48
CA PRO A 404 -48.86 -70.20 -47.01
C PRO A 404 -49.31 -71.61 -47.43
N THR A 405 -49.91 -72.35 -46.50
CA THR A 405 -50.48 -73.69 -46.74
C THR A 405 -51.85 -73.59 -47.42
N PRO A 406 -52.17 -74.41 -48.43
CA PRO A 406 -53.55 -74.62 -48.89
C PRO A 406 -54.31 -75.61 -47.99
N ALA A 407 -55.62 -75.43 -47.90
CA ALA A 407 -56.56 -76.31 -47.17
C ALA A 407 -56.74 -77.68 -47.85
N VAL A 408 -57.14 -78.70 -47.07
CA VAL A 408 -58.25 -79.68 -47.32
C VAL A 408 -58.17 -80.91 -46.37
N VAL A 409 -59.21 -81.06 -45.52
CA VAL A 409 -60.09 -82.24 -45.24
C VAL A 409 -59.54 -83.52 -44.54
N THR A 410 -60.08 -83.76 -43.31
CA THR A 410 -60.51 -84.99 -42.54
C THR A 410 -59.65 -86.28 -42.57
N THR A 411 -59.49 -87.09 -41.51
CA THR A 411 -60.46 -87.70 -40.56
C THR A 411 -59.82 -88.18 -39.24
N ASP A 412 -60.68 -88.47 -38.24
CA ASP A 412 -60.48 -89.08 -36.91
C ASP A 412 -59.50 -90.28 -36.79
N GLU A 413 -58.80 -90.42 -35.65
CA GLU A 413 -59.16 -91.34 -34.55
C GLU A 413 -58.15 -91.32 -33.37
N THR A 414 -58.70 -91.68 -32.22
CA THR A 414 -58.23 -91.83 -30.83
C THR A 414 -56.98 -92.71 -30.61
N TYR A 415 -56.20 -92.45 -29.53
CA TYR A 415 -56.10 -93.35 -28.34
C TYR A 415 -55.13 -92.86 -27.25
N SER A 416 -55.52 -93.21 -26.03
CA SER A 416 -54.95 -92.95 -24.70
C SER A 416 -53.82 -93.92 -24.30
N LYS A 417 -52.90 -93.52 -23.41
CA LYS A 417 -52.61 -94.23 -22.13
C LYS A 417 -51.45 -93.63 -21.28
N PHE A 418 -51.79 -93.34 -20.01
CA PHE A 418 -50.96 -93.42 -18.78
C PHE A 418 -50.59 -94.90 -18.46
N PRO A 419 -49.72 -95.30 -17.46
CA PRO A 419 -49.72 -94.80 -16.06
C PRO A 419 -48.46 -94.98 -15.12
N ARG A 420 -48.48 -94.24 -13.96
CA ARG A 420 -48.23 -94.61 -12.51
C ARG A 420 -46.93 -95.35 -12.08
N LEU A 421 -46.35 -95.33 -10.86
CA LEU A 421 -46.64 -94.84 -9.49
C LEU A 421 -45.39 -95.03 -8.54
N SER A 422 -45.29 -94.23 -7.45
CA SER A 422 -44.86 -94.52 -6.05
C SER A 422 -43.40 -94.80 -5.55
N ARG A 423 -43.02 -93.97 -4.55
CA ARG A 423 -42.51 -94.19 -3.15
C ARG A 423 -41.13 -94.80 -2.81
N ASN A 424 -40.32 -93.96 -2.13
CA ASN A 424 -39.54 -94.06 -0.87
C ASN A 424 -39.12 -95.42 -0.26
N ILE A 425 -37.90 -95.48 0.31
CA ILE A 425 -37.58 -95.68 1.76
C ILE A 425 -36.04 -95.85 2.00
N GLU A 426 -35.51 -95.00 2.89
CA GLU A 426 -34.55 -95.22 4.02
C GLU A 426 -33.30 -96.14 3.97
N SER A 427 -32.16 -95.49 4.28
CA SER A 427 -31.09 -95.82 5.27
C SER A 427 -30.34 -97.16 5.31
N LEU A 428 -29.00 -97.08 5.31
CA LEU A 428 -28.08 -97.88 6.14
C LEU A 428 -26.66 -97.26 6.16
N LYS A 429 -26.18 -96.90 7.37
CA LYS A 429 -24.76 -96.64 7.78
C LYS A 429 -24.03 -97.98 8.04
N PRO A 430 -22.76 -98.09 8.54
CA PRO A 430 -21.60 -97.16 8.69
C PRO A 430 -20.21 -97.78 8.30
N ARG A 431 -19.13 -96.98 8.26
CA ARG A 431 -17.88 -97.16 9.07
C ARG A 431 -16.82 -96.07 8.77
N ASN A 432 -16.36 -95.43 9.87
CA ASN A 432 -15.17 -94.57 10.02
C ASN A 432 -13.86 -95.39 9.80
N SER A 433 -12.64 -94.86 9.71
CA SER A 433 -11.96 -93.65 10.26
C SER A 433 -10.67 -93.42 9.40
N ASP A 434 -9.89 -92.35 9.40
CA ASP A 434 -9.51 -91.30 10.36
C ASP A 434 -9.14 -89.99 9.58
N THR A 435 -9.58 -88.79 9.97
CA THR A 435 -8.97 -87.84 10.95
C THR A 435 -7.55 -87.41 10.53
N VAL A 436 -7.19 -86.13 10.31
CA VAL A 436 -7.34 -84.95 11.20
C VAL A 436 -7.35 -83.63 10.39
N VAL A 437 -8.37 -82.81 10.68
CA VAL A 437 -8.38 -81.33 10.60
C VAL A 437 -8.58 -80.86 12.03
N ILE A 438 -7.84 -79.86 12.51
CA ILE A 438 -8.28 -78.82 13.49
C ILE A 438 -7.33 -77.63 13.23
N ASP A 439 -7.67 -76.54 12.54
CA ASP A 439 -8.65 -75.46 12.85
C ASP A 439 -8.40 -74.79 14.21
N ILE A 440 -8.62 -73.50 14.42
CA ILE A 440 -9.90 -72.99 14.90
C ILE A 440 -9.90 -71.47 14.67
N GLN A 441 -10.83 -71.03 13.83
CA GLN A 441 -11.51 -69.74 13.89
C GLN A 441 -12.23 -69.54 15.22
N SER A 442 -12.65 -68.31 15.53
CA SER A 442 -14.09 -67.92 15.61
C SER A 442 -14.32 -66.76 16.59
N VAL A 443 -14.94 -65.65 16.13
CA VAL A 443 -16.40 -65.30 16.26
C VAL A 443 -16.64 -64.58 17.61
N SER A 444 -17.54 -63.63 17.84
CA SER A 444 -18.73 -62.95 17.24
C SER A 444 -18.68 -61.48 17.74
N GLU A 445 -19.59 -60.51 17.53
CA GLU A 445 -21.05 -60.49 17.61
C GLU A 445 -21.59 -59.07 17.28
N ASP A 446 -22.87 -59.00 16.88
CA ASP A 446 -23.66 -57.80 16.58
C ASP A 446 -24.15 -57.04 17.84
N GLU A 447 -24.35 -55.71 17.75
CA GLU A 447 -25.64 -55.00 17.99
C GLU A 447 -25.52 -53.47 18.26
N GLN A 448 -26.64 -52.81 17.92
CA GLN A 448 -27.06 -51.40 17.82
C GLN A 448 -26.71 -50.38 18.94
N LYS A 449 -26.83 -49.08 18.51
CA LYS A 449 -27.55 -47.93 19.12
C LYS A 449 -26.75 -46.75 19.73
N ALA A 450 -26.91 -45.60 19.06
CA ALA A 450 -27.29 -44.27 19.56
C ALA A 450 -26.47 -43.54 20.67
N ASP A 451 -25.83 -42.45 20.22
CA ASP A 451 -26.03 -41.05 20.65
C ASP A 451 -25.41 -40.50 21.95
N SER A 452 -24.99 -39.23 21.82
CA SER A 452 -24.67 -38.22 22.84
C SER A 452 -23.28 -38.17 23.51
N LYS A 453 -22.50 -37.14 23.10
CA LYS A 453 -21.93 -36.05 23.93
C LYS A 453 -21.58 -36.38 25.40
N LEU A 454 -20.31 -36.20 25.81
CA LEU A 454 -19.72 -34.93 26.30
C LEU A 454 -18.50 -35.17 27.24
N LYS A 455 -17.43 -34.39 27.01
CA LYS A 455 -16.46 -33.83 27.99
C LYS A 455 -15.47 -34.73 28.78
N LYS A 456 -14.19 -34.40 28.55
CA LYS A 456 -13.21 -33.76 29.48
C LYS A 456 -11.94 -34.57 29.84
N ARG A 457 -10.81 -33.92 29.50
CA ARG A 457 -9.56 -33.70 30.27
C ARG A 457 -8.61 -34.89 30.55
N SER A 458 -7.41 -34.75 30.00
CA SER A 458 -6.12 -34.57 30.71
C SER A 458 -5.09 -34.07 29.68
N THR A 459 -4.54 -32.85 29.75
CA THR A 459 -3.40 -32.36 30.56
C THR A 459 -2.11 -33.15 30.39
N GLY A 460 -1.10 -32.50 29.80
CA GLY A 460 0.30 -32.93 29.77
C GLY A 460 1.18 -31.77 29.29
N SER A 461 1.72 -31.02 30.24
CA SER A 461 2.64 -29.89 30.12
C SER A 461 4.03 -30.33 29.66
N VAL A 462 4.78 -29.47 28.97
CA VAL A 462 6.25 -29.46 28.97
C VAL A 462 6.73 -28.00 29.08
N GLU A 463 7.72 -27.83 29.94
CA GLU A 463 8.21 -26.61 30.57
C GLU A 463 9.15 -25.76 29.71
N ASN A 464 9.28 -24.51 30.18
CA ASN A 464 10.27 -23.49 29.84
C ASN A 464 11.71 -23.96 30.03
N ILE A 465 12.63 -23.42 29.21
CA ILE A 465 14.03 -23.24 29.57
C ILE A 465 14.42 -21.80 29.23
N ASP A 466 14.75 -21.05 30.27
CA ASP A 466 15.47 -19.78 30.25
C ASP A 466 16.94 -20.01 29.87
N SER A 467 17.55 -19.08 29.14
CA SER A 467 18.99 -18.83 29.23
C SER A 467 19.31 -17.39 28.83
N GLU A 468 19.58 -16.57 29.84
CA GLU A 468 20.45 -15.41 29.78
C GLU A 468 21.91 -15.90 29.67
N SER A 469 22.72 -15.25 28.83
CA SER A 469 24.15 -15.13 29.05
C SER A 469 24.69 -13.92 28.28
N ASP A 470 25.19 -12.97 29.06
CA ASP A 470 26.17 -11.98 28.66
C ASP A 470 27.38 -12.63 27.98
N ASP A 471 28.02 -11.93 27.04
CA ASP A 471 29.48 -11.91 26.93
C ASP A 471 29.94 -10.71 26.09
N GLU A 472 30.69 -9.85 26.77
CA GLU A 472 31.48 -8.73 26.27
C GLU A 472 32.82 -9.21 25.67
N PHE A 473 33.36 -8.37 24.78
CA PHE A 473 34.80 -8.17 24.50
C PHE A 473 35.61 -9.29 23.83
N TYR A 474 36.02 -9.03 22.57
CA TYR A 474 37.43 -9.04 22.15
C TYR A 474 37.63 -8.01 21.02
N ASP A 475 38.45 -7.00 21.30
CA ASP A 475 39.19 -6.20 20.32
C ASP A 475 40.25 -7.09 19.65
N ASP A 476 40.46 -6.95 18.33
CA ASP A 476 41.75 -6.52 17.76
C ASP A 476 41.82 -6.72 16.22
N GLU A 477 42.64 -5.86 15.61
CA GLU A 477 43.18 -5.79 14.24
C GLU A 477 42.27 -5.19 13.14
N ILE A 478 42.46 -3.92 12.76
CA ILE A 478 43.55 -3.33 11.94
C ILE A 478 43.51 -3.79 10.48
N ASP A 479 43.04 -2.88 9.63
CA ASP A 479 43.49 -2.61 8.25
C ASP A 479 42.74 -1.32 7.81
N GLU A 480 43.31 -0.14 7.98
CA GLU A 480 44.26 0.51 7.06
C GLU A 480 43.78 0.45 5.59
N LEU A 481 43.15 1.54 5.11
CA LEU A 481 43.37 2.17 3.80
C LEU A 481 42.31 3.26 3.54
N LEU A 482 42.54 4.44 4.12
CA LEU A 482 41.87 5.69 3.76
C LEU A 482 42.93 6.79 3.62
N LYS A 483 43.50 6.92 2.42
CA LYS A 483 44.03 8.17 1.83
C LYS A 483 44.69 7.89 0.49
N ASP A 484 44.07 8.34 -0.60
CA ASP A 484 44.66 9.33 -1.52
C ASP A 484 43.88 9.41 -2.83
N HIS A 485 43.34 10.61 -3.11
CA HIS A 485 43.16 11.31 -4.40
C HIS A 485 41.96 12.27 -4.24
N VAL A 486 42.18 13.51 -3.80
CA VAL A 486 42.65 14.68 -4.59
C VAL A 486 41.68 15.06 -5.70
N ASP A 487 41.07 16.23 -5.47
CA ASP A 487 40.48 17.17 -6.39
C ASP A 487 40.92 17.06 -7.86
N GLN A 488 39.96 17.05 -8.79
CA GLN A 488 39.96 17.97 -9.94
C GLN A 488 38.66 17.87 -10.77
N ASN A 489 38.08 19.04 -11.04
CA ASN A 489 37.26 19.43 -12.20
C ASN A 489 35.84 18.85 -12.35
N PHE A 490 34.82 19.56 -11.86
CA PHE A 490 33.97 20.48 -12.66
C PHE A 490 32.94 21.20 -11.78
#